data_AF-A0A954SMQ9-F1
#
_entry.id   AF-A0A954SMQ9-F1
#
_cell.length_a   1.000
_cell.length_b   1.000
_cell.length_c   1.000
_cell.angle_alpha   90.00
_cell.angle_beta   90.00
_cell.angle_gamma   90.00
#
_symmetry.space_group_name_H-M   'P 1'
#
loop_
_entity.id
_entity.type
_entity.pdbx_description
1 polymer ?
#
loop_
_entity_poly.entity_id
_entity_poly.type
_entity_poly.pdbx_seq_one_letter_code
_entity_poly.pdbx_strand_id
1 'polypeptide(L)'
;LTDELSKPLKRWGAKLKSWSSNPAESLTGIDAKTNAAYDVWPSIGMVFLTLLVVFGFAAWVMGERYMFFAPAFGVLFLLAIAAQVLATQSVIKNYGLEYPLWGLLIGLCVTHTIGTPKFLLPAVRTEFYIKTGLVLLGAEVLLNQLLELGLPGIFISWVVTPIVLIGTYMFGQYVLKIESKTLNMVVAADMSVCGVSAAIATAAACRAKKEELS
;
A
#
# COMPACT_ATOMS: atom_id res chain seq x y z
N LEU A 1 17.68 -23.86 2.90
CA LEU A 1 18.17 -22.51 3.28
C LEU A 1 17.04 -21.50 3.50
N THR A 2 15.88 -21.69 2.87
CA THR A 2 14.67 -20.85 2.99
C THR A 2 13.93 -21.00 4.34
N ASP A 3 13.99 -22.17 5.00
CA ASP A 3 13.30 -22.40 6.28
C ASP A 3 13.98 -21.75 7.50
N GLU A 4 15.31 -21.73 7.57
CA GLU A 4 16.04 -21.16 8.72
C GLU A 4 15.98 -19.62 8.76
N LEU A 5 15.89 -18.96 7.59
CA LEU A 5 15.72 -17.50 7.51
C LEU A 5 14.27 -17.05 7.83
N SER A 6 13.29 -17.95 7.67
CA SER A 6 11.87 -17.63 7.91
C SER A 6 11.51 -17.50 9.40
N LYS A 7 12.23 -18.23 10.28
CA LYS A 7 12.02 -18.26 11.73
C LYS A 7 12.29 -16.91 12.42
N PRO A 8 13.40 -16.19 12.16
CA PRO A 8 13.62 -14.87 12.74
C PRO A 8 12.67 -13.82 12.13
N LEU A 9 12.34 -13.87 10.84
CA LEU A 9 11.41 -12.92 10.20
C LEU A 9 9.96 -13.04 10.72
N LYS A 10 9.48 -14.26 11.01
CA LYS A 10 8.16 -14.46 11.65
C LYS A 10 8.07 -13.84 13.05
N ARG A 11 9.19 -13.74 13.77
CA ARG A 11 9.28 -13.12 15.11
C ARG A 11 9.22 -11.58 15.04
N TRP A 12 9.50 -10.99 13.88
CA TRP A 12 9.48 -9.55 13.64
C TRP A 12 8.12 -9.02 13.14
N GLY A 13 7.24 -9.89 12.65
CA GLY A 13 5.91 -9.50 12.19
C GLY A 13 4.97 -9.23 13.36
N ALA A 14 4.76 -7.96 13.71
CA ALA A 14 3.73 -7.55 14.65
C ALA A 14 2.33 -7.85 14.07
N LYS A 15 1.83 -9.09 14.24
CA LYS A 15 0.46 -9.44 13.85
C LYS A 15 -0.50 -8.97 14.94
N LEU A 16 -1.19 -7.87 14.69
CA LEU A 16 -2.30 -7.43 15.52
C LEU A 16 -3.43 -8.48 15.43
N LYS A 17 -3.93 -8.91 16.58
CA LYS A 17 -4.96 -9.96 16.67
C LYS A 17 -6.35 -9.33 16.68
N SER A 18 -7.30 -10.00 16.02
CA SER A 18 -8.68 -9.52 15.93
C SER A 18 -9.30 -9.31 17.30
N TRP A 19 -9.77 -8.09 17.56
CA TRP A 19 -10.46 -7.74 18.81
C TRP A 19 -11.96 -7.61 18.55
N SER A 20 -12.78 -7.63 19.60
CA SER A 20 -14.24 -7.53 19.53
C SER A 20 -14.79 -6.48 20.52
N SER A 21 -14.34 -6.50 21.77
CA SER A 21 -14.83 -5.62 22.84
C SER A 21 -13.87 -4.48 23.22
N ASN A 22 -12.55 -4.71 23.22
CA ASN A 22 -11.55 -3.69 23.60
C ASN A 22 -10.41 -3.57 22.57
N PRO A 23 -10.08 -2.36 22.08
CA PRO A 23 -8.98 -2.15 21.13
C PRO A 23 -7.61 -2.46 21.76
N ALA A 24 -7.50 -2.37 23.09
CA ALA A 24 -6.30 -2.72 23.83
C ALA A 24 -5.97 -4.22 23.78
N GLU A 25 -6.94 -5.12 23.57
CA GLU A 25 -6.68 -6.56 23.46
C GLU A 25 -5.98 -6.96 22.14
N SER A 26 -6.06 -6.09 21.12
CA SER A 26 -5.29 -6.24 19.89
C SER A 26 -3.81 -5.88 20.06
N LEU A 27 -3.51 -5.07 21.08
CA LEU A 27 -2.17 -4.57 21.38
C LEU A 27 -1.51 -5.37 22.52
N THR A 28 -2.26 -5.75 23.55
CA THR A 28 -1.74 -6.57 24.65
C THR A 28 -2.79 -7.56 25.06
N GLY A 29 -2.46 -8.85 24.99
CA GLY A 29 -3.39 -9.91 25.34
C GLY A 29 -2.71 -11.26 25.52
N ILE A 30 -3.43 -12.18 26.16
CA ILE A 30 -3.02 -13.58 26.28
C ILE A 30 -3.60 -14.31 25.07
N ASP A 31 -2.73 -14.98 24.31
CA ASP A 31 -3.15 -15.70 23.12
C ASP A 31 -3.99 -16.93 23.54
N ALA A 32 -5.32 -16.85 23.42
CA ALA A 32 -6.26 -17.91 23.82
C ALA A 32 -6.05 -19.28 23.16
N LYS A 33 -5.17 -19.39 22.14
CA LYS A 33 -4.78 -20.67 21.51
C LYS A 33 -3.44 -21.23 22.00
N THR A 34 -2.61 -20.44 22.67
CA THR A 34 -1.19 -20.75 22.92
C THR A 34 -0.73 -20.40 24.33
N ASN A 35 -1.58 -19.78 25.17
CA ASN A 35 -1.26 -19.36 26.55
C ASN A 35 0.06 -18.57 26.67
N ALA A 36 0.40 -17.78 25.64
CA ALA A 36 1.56 -16.90 25.66
C ALA A 36 1.08 -15.45 25.80
N ALA A 37 1.68 -14.71 26.72
CA ALA A 37 1.50 -13.26 26.81
C ALA A 37 2.16 -12.63 25.57
N TYR A 38 1.36 -11.99 24.71
CA TYR A 38 1.85 -11.26 23.56
C TYR A 38 1.83 -9.77 23.92
N ASP A 39 3.03 -9.23 24.13
CA ASP A 39 3.22 -7.79 24.29
C ASP A 39 3.71 -7.22 22.95
N VAL A 40 2.87 -6.45 22.27
CA VAL A 40 3.26 -5.80 21.01
C VAL A 40 4.04 -4.52 21.22
N TRP A 41 4.08 -3.97 22.43
CA TRP A 41 4.81 -2.74 22.68
C TRP A 41 6.28 -2.82 22.31
N PRO A 42 7.04 -3.88 22.66
CA PRO A 42 8.43 -4.02 22.22
C PRO A 42 8.56 -4.23 20.70
N SER A 43 7.61 -4.93 20.05
CA SER A 43 7.68 -5.16 18.60
C SER A 43 7.30 -3.91 17.80
N ILE A 44 6.30 -3.15 18.25
CA ILE A 44 5.94 -1.84 17.68
C ILE A 44 7.09 -0.85 17.83
N GLY A 45 7.72 -0.78 19.01
CA GLY A 45 8.87 0.09 19.25
C GLY A 45 10.07 -0.28 18.36
N MET A 46 10.31 -1.57 18.16
CA MET A 46 11.36 -2.06 17.28
C MET A 46 11.08 -1.72 15.81
N VAL A 47 9.85 -1.92 15.33
CA VAL A 47 9.43 -1.55 13.97
C VAL A 47 9.50 -0.04 13.76
N PHE A 48 9.09 0.75 14.76
CA PHE A 48 9.21 2.19 14.70
C PHE A 48 10.67 2.62 14.51
N LEU A 49 11.58 2.07 15.32
CA LEU A 49 13.00 2.39 15.24
C LEU A 49 13.61 1.96 13.92
N THR A 50 13.32 0.76 13.42
CA THR A 50 13.88 0.30 12.14
C THR A 50 13.37 1.14 10.97
N LEU A 51 12.07 1.43 10.91
CA LEU A 51 11.50 2.27 9.86
C LEU A 51 12.01 3.71 9.95
N LEU A 52 12.15 4.26 11.16
CA LEU A 52 12.70 5.59 11.37
C LEU A 52 14.16 5.68 10.94
N VAL A 53 14.98 4.65 11.19
CA VAL A 53 16.36 4.60 10.71
C VAL A 53 16.42 4.47 9.19
N VAL A 54 15.66 3.56 8.60
CA VAL A 54 15.68 3.31 7.14
C VAL A 54 15.14 4.51 6.36
N PHE A 55 13.94 4.99 6.71
CA PHE A 55 13.35 6.15 6.03
C PHE A 55 14.02 7.46 6.44
N GLY A 56 14.55 7.57 7.65
CA GLY A 56 15.33 8.71 8.08
C GLY A 56 16.66 8.81 7.35
N PHE A 57 17.35 7.69 7.11
CA PHE A 57 18.54 7.64 6.26
C PHE A 57 18.21 8.02 4.81
N ALA A 58 17.12 7.50 4.26
CA ALA A 58 16.68 7.86 2.91
C ALA A 58 16.28 9.34 2.80
N ALA A 59 15.60 9.90 3.80
CA ALA A 59 15.27 11.33 3.88
C ALA A 59 16.52 12.21 3.99
N TRP A 60 17.53 11.76 4.74
CA TRP A 60 18.82 12.45 4.85
C TRP A 60 19.56 12.49 3.50
N VAL A 61 19.58 11.39 2.75
CA VAL A 61 20.15 11.36 1.38
C VAL A 61 19.42 12.31 0.43
N MET A 62 18.12 12.54 0.63
CA MET A 62 17.32 13.51 -0.13
C MET A 62 17.49 14.98 0.34
N GLY A 63 18.40 15.26 1.28
CA GLY A 63 18.73 16.62 1.72
C GLY A 63 17.77 17.22 2.76
N GLU A 64 16.91 16.41 3.38
CA GLU A 64 16.00 16.88 4.43
C GLU A 64 16.69 17.01 5.79
N ARG A 65 16.19 17.95 6.61
CA ARG A 65 16.61 18.07 8.00
C ARG A 65 15.94 16.96 8.82
N TYR A 66 16.70 15.92 9.15
CA TYR A 66 16.27 14.78 9.98
C TYR A 66 15.47 15.18 11.24
N MET A 67 15.83 16.31 11.85
CA MET A 67 15.19 16.85 13.06
C MET A 67 13.73 17.26 12.87
N PHE A 68 13.32 17.63 11.65
CA PHE A 68 11.92 17.92 11.31
C PHE A 68 11.17 16.68 10.82
N PHE A 69 11.89 15.70 10.27
CA PHE A 69 11.32 14.44 9.79
C PHE A 69 10.91 13.51 10.93
N ALA A 70 11.74 13.34 11.96
CA ALA A 70 11.49 12.41 13.07
C ALA A 70 10.15 12.62 13.82
N PRO A 71 9.79 13.85 14.28
CA PRO A 71 8.52 14.05 14.96
C PRO A 71 7.32 13.86 14.03
N ALA A 72 7.45 14.25 12.76
CA ALA A 72 6.41 14.09 11.74
C ALA A 72 6.18 12.61 11.39
N PHE A 73 7.25 11.83 11.29
CA PHE A 73 7.19 10.37 11.10
C PHE A 73 6.54 9.67 12.29
N GLY A 74 6.81 10.12 13.52
CA GLY A 74 6.15 9.64 14.73
C GLY A 74 4.62 9.76 14.67
N VAL A 75 4.12 10.93 14.27
CA VAL A 75 2.67 11.15 14.13
C VAL A 75 2.07 10.27 13.03
N LEU A 76 2.74 10.10 11.89
CA LEU A 76 2.27 9.21 10.82
C LEU A 76 2.25 7.74 11.24
N PHE A 77 3.25 7.31 11.99
CA PHE A 77 3.31 5.95 12.52
C PHE A 77 2.17 5.67 13.50
N LEU A 78 1.84 6.64 14.37
CA LEU A 78 0.68 6.54 15.27
C LEU A 78 -0.64 6.45 14.50
N LEU A 79 -0.81 7.26 13.45
CA LEU A 79 -1.98 7.18 12.57
C LEU A 79 -2.07 5.82 11.85
N ALA A 80 -0.93 5.26 11.43
CA ALA A 80 -0.88 3.94 10.82
C ALA A 80 -1.24 2.82 11.81
N ILE A 81 -0.80 2.91 13.07
CA ILE A 81 -1.22 1.98 14.13
C ILE A 81 -2.72 2.10 14.35
N ALA A 82 -3.26 3.32 14.46
CA ALA A 82 -4.69 3.53 14.62
C ALA A 82 -5.50 2.90 13.46
N ALA A 83 -5.02 3.06 12.22
CA ALA A 83 -5.62 2.42 11.05
C ALA A 83 -5.59 0.88 11.14
N GLN A 84 -4.46 0.30 11.56
CA GLN A 84 -4.36 -1.16 11.71
C GLN A 84 -5.24 -1.70 12.83
N VAL A 85 -5.33 -1.01 13.97
CA VAL A 85 -6.22 -1.39 15.08
C VAL A 85 -7.67 -1.38 14.63
N LEU A 86 -8.09 -0.34 13.88
CA LEU A 86 -9.46 -0.25 13.33
C LEU A 86 -9.74 -1.33 12.29
N ALA A 87 -8.79 -1.61 11.40
CA ALA A 87 -8.91 -2.68 10.40
C ALA A 87 -8.97 -4.10 11.02
N THR A 88 -8.45 -4.25 12.24
CA THR A 88 -8.38 -5.55 12.95
C THR A 88 -9.66 -5.87 13.73
N GLN A 89 -10.66 -5.00 13.74
CA GLN A 89 -11.96 -5.28 14.36
C GLN A 89 -12.63 -6.50 13.69
N SER A 90 -13.11 -7.44 14.50
CA SER A 90 -13.70 -8.72 14.08
C SER A 90 -14.80 -8.59 13.02
N VAL A 91 -15.65 -7.57 13.12
CA VAL A 91 -16.71 -7.28 12.15
C VAL A 91 -16.12 -6.85 10.80
N ILE A 92 -15.14 -5.95 10.82
CA ILE A 92 -14.52 -5.34 9.63
C ILE A 92 -13.71 -6.38 8.84
N LYS A 93 -13.04 -7.28 9.56
CA LYS A 93 -12.29 -8.39 8.95
C LYS A 93 -13.20 -9.37 8.20
N ASN A 94 -14.43 -9.58 8.67
CA ASN A 94 -15.41 -10.45 7.99
C ASN A 94 -15.92 -9.83 6.69
N TYR A 95 -15.93 -8.50 6.56
CA TYR A 95 -16.29 -7.79 5.32
C TYR A 95 -15.12 -7.68 4.33
N GLY A 96 -13.93 -8.23 4.65
CA GLY A 96 -12.76 -8.18 3.76
C GLY A 96 -12.15 -6.78 3.60
N LEU A 97 -12.47 -5.84 4.49
CA LEU A 97 -11.91 -4.48 4.42
C LEU A 97 -10.46 -4.50 4.92
N GLU A 98 -9.53 -4.31 3.99
CA GLU A 98 -8.10 -4.30 4.28
C GLU A 98 -7.65 -3.03 5.01
N TYR A 99 -6.49 -3.10 5.66
CA TYR A 99 -5.88 -1.97 6.36
C TYR A 99 -5.60 -0.72 5.49
N PRO A 100 -5.26 -0.80 4.18
CA PRO A 100 -5.00 0.39 3.37
C PRO A 100 -6.25 1.26 3.22
N LEU A 101 -7.45 0.65 3.15
CA LEU A 101 -8.71 1.38 3.05
C LEU A 101 -8.96 2.24 4.29
N TRP A 102 -8.70 1.70 5.49
CA TRP A 102 -8.80 2.44 6.75
C TRP A 102 -7.76 3.54 6.86
N GLY A 103 -6.52 3.28 6.40
CA GLY A 103 -5.49 4.31 6.31
C GLY A 103 -5.91 5.49 5.42
N LEU A 104 -6.52 5.19 4.26
CA LEU A 104 -7.04 6.20 3.34
C LEU A 104 -8.22 6.98 3.95
N LEU A 105 -9.17 6.30 4.58
CA LEU A 105 -10.30 6.96 5.26
C LEU A 105 -9.85 7.89 6.38
N ILE A 106 -8.93 7.44 7.25
CA ILE A 106 -8.40 8.27 8.33
C ILE A 106 -7.63 9.45 7.75
N GLY A 107 -6.79 9.22 6.73
CA GLY A 107 -6.08 10.28 6.03
C GLY A 107 -7.03 11.34 5.48
N LEU A 108 -8.11 10.92 4.81
CA LEU A 108 -9.13 11.82 4.27
C LEU A 108 -9.89 12.58 5.36
N CYS A 109 -10.27 11.90 6.45
CA CYS A 109 -10.92 12.55 7.59
C CYS A 109 -10.02 13.59 8.25
N VAL A 110 -8.73 13.30 8.42
CA VAL A 110 -7.76 14.22 9.04
C VAL A 110 -7.52 15.44 8.15
N THR A 111 -7.37 15.26 6.83
CA THR A 111 -7.18 16.37 5.89
C THR A 111 -8.41 17.27 5.82
N HIS A 112 -9.61 16.68 5.88
CA HIS A 112 -10.87 17.43 5.84
C HIS A 112 -11.20 18.17 7.15
N THR A 113 -10.75 17.67 8.31
CA THR A 113 -11.10 18.27 9.62
C THR A 113 -10.08 19.28 10.12
N ILE A 114 -8.78 18.95 10.07
CA ILE A 114 -7.71 19.73 10.72
C ILE A 114 -6.80 20.40 9.67
N GLY A 115 -6.83 19.91 8.43
CA GLY A 115 -5.85 20.27 7.40
C GLY A 115 -4.47 19.65 7.69
N THR A 116 -3.57 19.63 6.71
CA THR A 116 -2.20 19.12 6.89
C THR A 116 -1.32 20.18 7.54
N PRO A 117 -0.93 20.04 8.81
CA PRO A 117 -0.12 21.06 9.46
C PRO A 117 1.30 21.06 8.88
N LYS A 118 1.92 22.25 8.80
CA LYS A 118 3.20 22.45 8.10
C LYS A 118 4.35 21.57 8.61
N PHE A 119 4.31 21.16 9.87
CA PHE A 119 5.31 20.26 10.45
C PHE A 119 5.15 18.80 10.00
N LEU A 120 3.99 18.40 9.49
CA LEU A 120 3.73 17.04 9.00
C LEU A 120 4.15 16.85 7.53
N LEU A 121 4.22 17.95 6.78
CA LEU A 121 4.66 17.99 5.38
C LEU A 121 5.96 17.23 5.08
N PRO A 122 7.05 17.33 5.87
CA PRO A 122 8.28 16.58 5.60
C PRO A 122 8.10 15.06 5.64
N ALA A 123 7.13 14.56 6.43
CA ALA A 123 6.86 13.13 6.51
C ALA A 123 5.73 12.67 5.60
N VAL A 124 4.80 13.53 5.13
CA VAL A 124 3.69 13.17 4.23
C VAL A 124 4.12 13.25 2.76
N ARG A 125 5.19 12.54 2.39
CA ARG A 125 5.66 12.44 1.00
C ARG A 125 5.20 11.12 0.38
N THR A 126 3.92 11.06 0.01
CA THR A 126 3.31 9.85 -0.56
C THR A 126 4.06 9.32 -1.78
N GLU A 127 4.56 10.19 -2.67
CA GLU A 127 5.36 9.76 -3.83
C GLU A 127 6.61 8.99 -3.41
N PHE A 128 7.32 9.45 -2.38
CA PHE A 128 8.53 8.79 -1.91
C PHE A 128 8.21 7.38 -1.40
N TYR A 129 7.22 7.23 -0.51
CA TYR A 129 6.85 5.92 0.02
C TYR A 129 6.29 4.98 -1.05
N ILE A 130 5.43 5.48 -1.94
CA ILE A 130 4.82 4.68 -3.02
C ILE A 130 5.91 4.22 -4.00
N LYS A 131 6.83 5.10 -4.40
CA LYS A 131 7.93 4.76 -5.32
C LYS A 131 8.88 3.75 -4.67
N THR A 132 9.26 3.94 -3.41
CA THR A 132 10.09 2.95 -2.70
C THR A 132 9.37 1.62 -2.52
N GLY A 133 8.08 1.64 -2.18
CA GLY A 133 7.27 0.44 -1.98
C GLY A 133 7.10 -0.35 -3.26
N LEU A 134 6.81 0.32 -4.38
CA LEU A 134 6.68 -0.31 -5.69
C LEU A 134 7.99 -0.95 -6.14
N VAL A 135 9.13 -0.28 -5.94
CA VAL A 135 10.46 -0.85 -6.27
C VAL A 135 10.77 -2.08 -5.42
N LEU A 136 10.52 -2.02 -4.11
CA LEU A 136 10.75 -3.16 -3.21
C LEU A 136 9.80 -4.33 -3.52
N LEU A 137 8.51 -4.05 -3.74
CA LEU A 137 7.53 -5.05 -4.13
C LEU A 137 7.87 -5.70 -5.48
N GLY A 138 8.37 -4.90 -6.44
CA GLY A 138 8.88 -5.42 -7.71
C GLY A 138 10.13 -6.29 -7.53
N ALA A 139 11.07 -5.86 -6.70
CA ALA A 139 12.30 -6.62 -6.45
C ALA A 139 12.05 -7.94 -5.71
N GLU A 140 11.08 -7.98 -4.81
CA GLU A 140 10.75 -9.17 -4.03
C GLU A 140 9.74 -10.06 -4.75
N VAL A 141 8.52 -9.55 -5.00
CA VAL A 141 7.40 -10.38 -5.46
C VAL A 141 7.53 -10.71 -6.95
N LEU A 142 7.81 -9.72 -7.82
CA LEU A 142 7.93 -9.97 -9.25
C LEU A 142 9.15 -10.86 -9.56
N LEU A 143 10.28 -10.67 -8.86
CA LEU A 143 11.46 -11.51 -9.09
C LEU A 143 11.23 -12.96 -8.63
N ASN A 144 10.61 -13.15 -7.46
CA ASN A 144 10.27 -14.49 -6.97
C ASN A 144 9.28 -15.18 -7.91
N GLN A 145 8.21 -14.50 -8.33
CA GLN A 145 7.26 -15.04 -9.29
C GLN A 145 7.91 -15.31 -10.66
N LEU A 146 8.81 -14.45 -11.12
CA LEU A 146 9.54 -14.68 -12.38
C LEU A 146 10.46 -15.90 -12.29
N LEU A 147 11.08 -16.17 -11.14
CA LEU A 147 11.92 -17.35 -10.94
C LEU A 147 11.08 -18.63 -10.82
N GLU A 148 9.92 -18.57 -10.15
CA GLU A 148 9.02 -19.71 -9.98
C GLU A 148 8.23 -20.05 -11.25
N LEU A 149 7.67 -19.04 -11.93
CA LEU A 149 6.85 -19.22 -13.13
C LEU A 149 7.63 -19.10 -14.43
N GLY A 150 8.81 -18.48 -14.47
CA GLY A 150 9.68 -18.40 -15.65
C GLY A 150 8.96 -17.99 -16.95
N LEU A 151 9.22 -18.74 -18.01
CA LEU A 151 8.63 -18.58 -19.35
C LEU A 151 7.08 -18.61 -19.37
N PRO A 152 6.39 -19.56 -18.71
CA PRO A 152 4.92 -19.59 -18.73
C PRO A 152 4.27 -18.32 -18.15
N GLY A 153 4.86 -17.71 -17.12
CA GLY A 153 4.35 -16.44 -16.57
C GLY A 153 4.39 -15.29 -17.58
N ILE A 154 5.47 -15.21 -18.37
CA ILE A 154 5.61 -14.21 -19.44
C ILE A 154 4.59 -14.45 -20.55
N PHE A 155 4.38 -15.71 -20.95
CA PHE A 155 3.43 -16.06 -22.01
C PHE A 155 1.99 -15.73 -21.61
N ILE A 156 1.61 -16.02 -20.37
CA ILE A 156 0.28 -15.68 -19.84
C ILE A 156 0.09 -14.17 -19.81
N SER A 157 1.07 -13.41 -19.31
CA SER A 157 0.99 -11.94 -19.27
C SER A 157 0.87 -11.35 -20.68
N TRP A 158 1.65 -11.86 -21.63
CA TRP A 158 1.61 -11.42 -23.03
C TRP A 158 0.26 -11.66 -23.71
N VAL A 159 -0.44 -12.74 -23.37
CA VAL A 159 -1.73 -13.09 -23.96
C VAL A 159 -2.89 -12.43 -23.22
N VAL A 160 -2.86 -12.42 -21.88
CA VAL A 160 -3.95 -11.89 -21.05
C VAL A 160 -4.05 -10.37 -21.18
N THR A 161 -2.95 -9.63 -21.18
CA THR A 161 -2.98 -8.16 -21.27
C THR A 161 -3.72 -7.63 -22.51
N PRO A 162 -3.41 -8.04 -23.76
CA PRO A 162 -4.15 -7.56 -24.92
C PRO A 162 -5.61 -8.03 -24.93
N ILE A 163 -5.90 -9.23 -24.45
CA ILE A 163 -7.27 -9.74 -24.36
C ILE A 163 -8.10 -8.89 -23.40
N VAL A 164 -7.59 -8.61 -22.21
CA VAL A 164 -8.26 -7.78 -21.21
C VAL A 164 -8.39 -6.35 -21.72
N LEU A 165 -7.35 -5.77 -22.30
CA LEU A 165 -7.39 -4.41 -22.86
C LEU A 165 -8.45 -4.26 -23.96
N ILE A 166 -8.51 -5.20 -24.90
CA ILE A 166 -9.52 -5.16 -25.98
C ILE A 166 -10.92 -5.37 -25.37
N GLY A 167 -11.06 -6.31 -24.45
CA GLY A 167 -12.31 -6.61 -23.76
C GLY A 167 -12.86 -5.41 -22.99
N THR A 168 -12.03 -4.75 -22.18
CA THR A 168 -12.42 -3.57 -21.40
C THR A 168 -12.68 -2.36 -22.29
N TYR A 169 -11.90 -2.17 -23.36
CA TYR A 169 -12.14 -1.09 -24.33
C TYR A 169 -13.49 -1.28 -25.06
N MET A 170 -13.77 -2.50 -25.53
CA MET A 170 -15.06 -2.83 -26.14
C MET A 170 -16.20 -2.65 -25.14
N PHE A 171 -16.05 -3.12 -23.91
CA PHE A 171 -17.05 -2.93 -22.87
C PHE A 171 -17.32 -1.43 -22.60
N GLY A 172 -16.28 -0.61 -22.53
CA GLY A 172 -16.41 0.84 -22.36
C GLY A 172 -17.08 1.54 -23.54
N GLN A 173 -16.86 1.06 -24.78
CA GLN A 173 -17.50 1.63 -25.98
C GLN A 173 -18.97 1.19 -26.12
N TYR A 174 -19.27 -0.10 -25.90
CA TYR A 174 -20.58 -0.67 -26.18
C TYR A 174 -21.57 -0.60 -25.00
N VAL A 175 -21.09 -0.73 -23.76
CA VAL A 175 -21.96 -0.74 -22.56
C VAL A 175 -22.00 0.64 -21.89
N LEU A 176 -20.84 1.25 -21.65
CA LEU A 176 -20.74 2.53 -20.94
C LEU A 176 -20.88 3.75 -21.86
N LYS A 177 -20.84 3.56 -23.19
CA LYS A 177 -20.98 4.61 -24.23
C LYS A 177 -20.14 5.86 -23.95
N ILE A 178 -18.87 5.68 -23.59
CA ILE A 178 -17.94 6.79 -23.32
C ILE A 178 -17.66 7.53 -24.63
N GLU A 179 -18.01 8.82 -24.73
CA GLU A 179 -17.86 9.65 -25.94
C GLU A 179 -16.39 9.78 -26.38
N SER A 180 -15.46 9.83 -25.43
CA SER A 180 -14.03 9.98 -25.68
C SER A 180 -13.34 8.63 -25.82
N LYS A 181 -12.92 8.28 -27.05
CA LYS A 181 -12.15 7.06 -27.34
C LYS A 181 -10.80 7.06 -26.63
N THR A 182 -10.18 8.22 -26.44
CA THR A 182 -8.90 8.36 -25.75
C THR A 182 -9.04 8.11 -24.25
N LEU A 183 -10.11 8.63 -23.62
CA LEU A 183 -10.38 8.37 -22.21
C LEU A 183 -10.66 6.89 -21.95
N ASN A 184 -11.52 6.29 -22.78
CA ASN A 184 -11.82 4.87 -22.66
C ASN A 184 -10.55 4.00 -22.84
N MET A 185 -9.64 4.39 -23.73
CA MET A 185 -8.36 3.67 -23.90
C MET A 185 -7.45 3.79 -22.67
N VAL A 186 -7.39 4.94 -22.02
CA VAL A 186 -6.62 5.14 -20.77
C VAL A 186 -7.20 4.31 -19.63
N VAL A 187 -8.53 4.32 -19.46
CA VAL A 187 -9.23 3.55 -18.42
C VAL A 187 -9.12 2.05 -18.69
N ALA A 188 -9.25 1.62 -19.94
CA ALA A 188 -9.07 0.21 -20.32
C ALA A 188 -7.64 -0.27 -20.05
N ALA A 189 -6.63 0.58 -20.28
CA ALA A 189 -5.24 0.27 -19.99
C ALA A 189 -4.94 0.20 -18.49
N ASP A 190 -5.49 1.11 -17.69
CA ASP A 190 -5.38 1.08 -16.21
C ASP A 190 -6.04 -0.17 -15.61
N MET A 191 -7.21 -0.55 -16.14
CA MET A 191 -7.92 -1.76 -15.70
C MET A 191 -7.22 -3.05 -16.16
N SER A 192 -6.55 -3.02 -17.32
CA SER A 192 -5.83 -4.18 -17.84
C SER A 192 -4.43 -4.36 -17.26
N VAL A 193 -3.79 -3.27 -16.85
CA VAL A 193 -2.45 -3.24 -16.25
C VAL A 193 -2.56 -2.41 -14.99
N CYS A 194 -2.49 -3.06 -13.83
CA CYS A 194 -2.83 -2.55 -12.51
C CYS A 194 -1.94 -1.41 -11.98
N GLY A 195 -1.85 -0.29 -12.69
CA GLY A 195 -1.08 0.85 -12.23
C GLY A 195 -1.26 2.15 -13.02
N VAL A 196 -1.20 3.24 -12.26
CA VAL A 196 -1.20 4.64 -12.74
C VAL A 196 -0.12 4.89 -13.81
N SER A 197 0.98 4.14 -13.78
CA SER A 197 2.03 4.19 -14.81
C SER A 197 1.53 3.78 -16.21
N ALA A 198 0.66 2.77 -16.29
CA ALA A 198 0.05 2.33 -17.54
C ALA A 198 -0.95 3.37 -18.05
N ALA A 199 -1.74 3.97 -17.16
CA ALA A 199 -2.64 5.07 -17.49
C ALA A 199 -1.88 6.28 -18.06
N ILE A 200 -0.77 6.69 -17.41
CA ILE A 200 0.05 7.83 -17.87
C ILE A 200 0.71 7.54 -19.22
N ALA A 201 1.28 6.35 -19.40
CA ALA A 201 1.93 5.96 -20.65
C ALA A 201 0.94 5.93 -21.83
N THR A 202 -0.25 5.38 -21.62
CA THR A 202 -1.31 5.34 -22.64
C THR A 202 -1.93 6.71 -22.88
N ALA A 203 -2.10 7.55 -21.86
CA ALA A 203 -2.54 8.93 -22.02
C ALA A 203 -1.59 9.74 -22.93
N ALA A 204 -0.28 9.56 -22.74
CA ALA A 204 0.74 10.17 -23.60
C ALA A 204 0.71 9.62 -25.03
N ALA A 205 0.58 8.29 -25.19
CA ALA A 205 0.53 7.64 -26.50
C ALA A 205 -0.72 8.01 -27.32
N CYS A 206 -1.88 8.09 -26.67
CA CYS A 206 -3.16 8.38 -27.29
C CYS A 206 -3.46 9.88 -27.43
N ARG A 207 -2.56 10.75 -26.95
CA ARG A 207 -2.75 12.21 -26.88
C ARG A 207 -4.09 12.59 -26.24
N ALA A 208 -4.41 11.95 -25.13
CA ALA A 208 -5.62 12.27 -24.38
C ALA A 208 -5.59 13.75 -23.94
N LYS A 209 -6.68 14.48 -24.16
CA LYS A 209 -6.77 15.90 -23.78
C LYS A 209 -6.77 16.01 -22.25
N LYS A 210 -6.10 17.04 -21.72
CA LYS A 210 -6.03 17.30 -20.26
C LYS A 210 -7.41 17.52 -19.63
N GLU A 211 -8.39 18.00 -20.42
CA GLU A 211 -9.79 18.18 -19.99
C GLU A 211 -10.52 16.86 -19.67
N GLU A 212 -10.01 15.70 -20.13
CA GLU A 212 -10.59 14.37 -19.90
C GLU A 212 -9.85 13.58 -18.80
N LEU A 213 -8.76 14.14 -18.25
CA LEU A 213 -7.86 13.50 -17.29
C LEU A 213 -7.85 14.19 -15.92
N SER A 214 -8.64 15.26 -15.73
CA SER A 214 -8.80 16.01 -14.48
C SER A 214 -10.19 15.85 -13.90
#